data_AF-A0A7X4C3M3-F1
#
_entry.id   AF-A0A7X4C3M3-F1
#
_cell.length_a   1.000
_cell.length_b   1.000
_cell.length_c   1.000
_cell.angle_alpha   90.00
_cell.angle_beta   90.00
_cell.angle_gamma   90.00
#
_symmetry.space_group_name_H-M   'P 1'
#
loop_
_entity.id
_entity.type
_entity.pdbx_description
1 polymer ?
#
loop_
_entity_poly.entity_id
_entity_poly.type
_entity_poly.pdbx_seq_one_letter_code
_entity_poly.pdbx_strand_id
1 'polypeptide(L)'
;MNHRSNVDYLLVTYLAARSVALSYGAGEWARVWPIRSLLRLAGVYILRRDSGDPLYRKVLERYVQMATEACVPHAIFAEGRLSRDGMIREPRLGMLGYITKNFDPAGAYDIEFIPVATNFDRVMEERTLVADPEADFKGRGGRFVFGSTARFLARMAWRKLQGRFAGFGVACANFGEPVSLREWAGERGLNFSELDRKSLFAAVEELGGELTRRIVDVVPVLAVPLVSTVLIEADGPLGAEAIKRRALEWLDEARALGAHIALRKGGEAADIERAVLALRKRRLIAEREGGFAPEERQRPLLAYYAASIQQLRTHLEQKQARPE
;
A
#
# COMPACT_ATOMS: atom_id res chain seq x y z
N MET A 1 -2.55 -5.28 -4.59
CA MET A 1 -2.17 -3.92 -4.16
C MET A 1 -1.24 -3.96 -2.95
N ASN A 2 -0.41 -2.93 -2.74
CA ASN A 2 0.31 -2.74 -1.46
C ASN A 2 -0.66 -2.33 -0.35
N HIS A 3 -0.24 -2.39 0.93
CA HIS A 3 -1.11 -1.98 2.04
C HIS A 3 -0.43 -1.00 2.99
N ARG A 4 -0.84 0.28 2.95
CA ARG A 4 -0.24 1.37 3.72
C ARG A 4 -1.17 1.90 4.82
N SER A 5 -2.49 1.89 4.61
CA SER A 5 -3.47 2.42 5.56
C SER A 5 -4.78 1.63 5.53
N ASN A 6 -5.55 1.66 6.63
CA ASN A 6 -6.90 1.09 6.60
C ASN A 6 -7.83 1.83 5.63
N VAL A 7 -7.45 3.03 5.16
CA VAL A 7 -8.22 3.75 4.14
C VAL A 7 -7.92 3.32 2.70
N ASP A 8 -6.94 2.44 2.45
CA ASP A 8 -6.61 1.97 1.10
C ASP A 8 -7.85 1.41 0.38
N TYR A 9 -8.64 0.60 1.08
CA TYR A 9 -9.90 0.04 0.60
C TYR A 9 -10.85 1.13 0.12
N LEU A 10 -11.03 2.19 0.91
CA LEU A 10 -11.93 3.29 0.59
C LEU A 10 -11.43 4.10 -0.60
N LEU A 11 -10.12 4.37 -0.65
CA LEU A 11 -9.50 5.10 -1.76
C LEU A 11 -9.68 4.36 -3.08
N VAL A 12 -9.28 3.07 -3.13
CA VAL A 12 -9.35 2.28 -4.36
C VAL A 12 -10.80 2.01 -4.75
N THR A 13 -11.69 1.70 -3.79
CA THR A 13 -13.12 1.55 -4.08
C THR A 13 -13.71 2.83 -4.65
N TYR A 14 -13.39 4.00 -4.09
CA TYR A 14 -13.87 5.28 -4.60
C TYR A 14 -13.41 5.53 -6.04
N LEU A 15 -12.14 5.27 -6.34
CA LEU A 15 -11.58 5.44 -7.68
C LEU A 15 -12.18 4.45 -8.69
N ALA A 16 -12.50 3.23 -8.25
CA ALA A 16 -13.09 2.18 -9.09
C ALA A 16 -14.63 2.24 -9.18
N ALA A 17 -15.30 3.00 -8.31
CA ALA A 17 -16.76 2.92 -8.10
C ALA A 17 -17.63 3.18 -9.34
N ARG A 18 -17.11 3.92 -10.33
CA ARG A 18 -17.83 4.18 -11.59
C ARG A 18 -17.72 3.04 -12.60
N SER A 19 -16.76 2.15 -12.41
CA SER A 19 -16.43 1.09 -13.37
C SER A 19 -16.76 -0.29 -12.81
N VAL A 20 -16.49 -0.53 -11.51
CA VAL A 20 -16.55 -1.88 -10.94
C VAL A 20 -16.80 -1.85 -9.44
N ALA A 21 -17.58 -2.83 -8.95
CA ALA A 21 -17.71 -3.12 -7.53
C ALA A 21 -16.58 -4.10 -7.12
N LEU A 22 -15.76 -3.69 -6.15
CA LEU A 22 -14.63 -4.49 -5.67
C LEU A 22 -15.01 -5.29 -4.42
N SER A 23 -14.72 -6.59 -4.44
CA SER A 23 -14.79 -7.46 -3.26
C SER A 23 -13.45 -7.49 -2.53
N TYR A 24 -13.45 -7.39 -1.21
CA TYR A 24 -12.23 -7.41 -0.39
C TYR A 24 -12.25 -8.52 0.65
N GLY A 25 -11.09 -9.14 0.88
CA GLY A 25 -10.86 -9.99 2.05
C GLY A 25 -10.42 -9.17 3.27
N ALA A 26 -11.31 -8.92 4.22
CA ALA A 26 -10.98 -8.18 5.45
C ALA A 26 -10.56 -9.11 6.60
N GLY A 27 -9.69 -8.63 7.49
CA GLY A 27 -9.32 -9.35 8.71
C GLY A 27 -10.41 -9.35 9.78
N GLU A 28 -10.16 -10.02 10.91
CA GLU A 28 -11.15 -10.20 11.97
C GLU A 28 -11.67 -8.90 12.61
N TRP A 29 -10.92 -7.80 12.50
CA TRP A 29 -11.33 -6.46 12.96
C TRP A 29 -12.66 -5.99 12.34
N ALA A 30 -12.98 -6.46 11.13
CA ALA A 30 -14.20 -6.13 10.39
C ALA A 30 -15.48 -6.70 11.02
N ARG A 31 -15.38 -7.50 12.10
CA ARG A 31 -16.54 -8.12 12.77
C ARG A 31 -17.31 -7.18 13.70
N VAL A 32 -16.77 -5.99 13.99
CA VAL A 32 -17.37 -5.05 14.94
C VAL A 32 -18.61 -4.37 14.34
N TRP A 33 -19.69 -4.27 15.11
CA TRP A 33 -20.89 -3.50 14.73
C TRP A 33 -20.64 -1.99 14.92
N PRO A 34 -21.05 -1.09 13.99
CA PRO A 34 -21.85 -1.30 12.79
C PRO A 34 -21.04 -1.61 11.51
N ILE A 35 -19.71 -1.57 11.59
CA ILE A 35 -18.78 -1.72 10.45
C ILE A 35 -19.04 -3.02 9.67
N ARG A 36 -19.32 -4.13 10.37
CA ARG A 36 -19.63 -5.43 9.77
C ARG A 36 -20.75 -5.39 8.74
N SER A 37 -21.84 -4.65 9.01
CA SER A 37 -23.01 -4.61 8.13
C SER A 37 -22.70 -3.83 6.86
N LEU A 38 -22.00 -2.70 6.99
CA LEU A 38 -21.56 -1.88 5.85
C LEU A 38 -20.59 -2.63 4.95
N LEU A 39 -19.60 -3.31 5.54
CA LEU A 39 -18.62 -4.09 4.79
C LEU A 39 -19.27 -5.24 4.01
N ARG A 40 -20.26 -5.93 4.61
CA ARG A 40 -21.00 -6.99 3.90
C ARG A 40 -21.80 -6.46 2.71
N LEU A 41 -22.42 -5.29 2.85
CA LEU A 41 -23.11 -4.62 1.74
C LEU A 41 -22.14 -4.20 0.62
N ALA A 42 -20.89 -3.89 0.98
CA ALA A 42 -19.82 -3.56 0.05
C ALA A 42 -19.09 -4.80 -0.52
N GLY A 43 -19.63 -6.01 -0.36
CA GLY A 43 -19.04 -7.23 -0.91
C GLY A 43 -17.80 -7.74 -0.16
N VAL A 44 -17.49 -7.22 1.03
CA VAL A 44 -16.30 -7.61 1.79
C VAL A 44 -16.55 -8.91 2.57
N TYR A 45 -15.70 -9.91 2.37
CA TYR A 45 -15.72 -11.17 3.12
C TYR A 45 -14.67 -11.15 4.24
N ILE A 46 -15.02 -11.71 5.40
CA ILE A 46 -14.18 -11.66 6.60
C ILE A 46 -13.36 -12.94 6.74
N LEU A 47 -12.04 -12.81 6.70
CA LEU A 47 -11.05 -13.86 6.81
C LEU A 47 -10.62 -14.08 8.27
N ARG A 48 -10.55 -15.35 8.68
CA ARG A 48 -9.90 -15.79 9.91
C ARG A 48 -8.46 -16.14 9.59
N ARG A 49 -7.53 -15.32 10.03
CA ARG A 49 -6.10 -15.60 9.89
C ARG A 49 -5.71 -16.68 10.90
N ASP A 50 -4.78 -17.55 10.51
CA ASP A 50 -4.17 -18.54 11.40
C ASP A 50 -5.19 -19.46 12.10
N SER A 51 -6.32 -19.78 11.45
CA SER A 51 -7.41 -20.56 12.05
C SER A 51 -7.03 -21.98 12.46
N GLY A 52 -5.94 -22.54 11.91
CA GLY A 52 -5.53 -23.94 12.10
C GLY A 52 -6.45 -24.97 11.44
N ASP A 53 -7.73 -24.62 11.26
CA ASP A 53 -8.84 -25.46 10.82
C ASP A 53 -8.76 -25.83 9.31
N PRO A 54 -8.57 -27.13 8.98
CA PRO A 54 -8.54 -27.60 7.60
C PRO A 54 -9.87 -27.43 6.85
N LEU A 55 -11.01 -27.58 7.53
CA LEU A 55 -12.33 -27.42 6.92
C LEU A 55 -12.55 -25.95 6.53
N TYR A 56 -12.22 -25.02 7.43
CA TYR A 56 -12.27 -23.59 7.12
C TYR A 56 -11.46 -23.24 5.88
N ARG A 57 -10.22 -23.75 5.78
CA ARG A 57 -9.36 -23.52 4.61
C ARG A 57 -9.99 -24.06 3.32
N LYS A 58 -10.60 -25.24 3.36
CA LYS A 58 -11.27 -25.83 2.19
C LYS A 58 -12.53 -25.07 1.76
N VAL A 59 -13.33 -24.62 2.71
CA VAL A 59 -14.51 -23.79 2.43
C VAL A 59 -14.09 -22.44 1.84
N LEU A 60 -13.06 -21.81 2.40
CA LEU A 60 -12.53 -20.55 1.88
C LEU A 60 -11.94 -20.71 0.48
N GLU A 61 -11.15 -21.77 0.26
CA GLU A 61 -10.59 -22.12 -1.06
C GLU A 61 -11.71 -22.22 -2.10
N ARG A 62 -12.76 -23.02 -1.83
CA ARG A 62 -13.86 -23.18 -2.79
C ARG A 62 -14.67 -21.90 -2.99
N TYR A 63 -14.88 -21.11 -1.94
CA TYR A 63 -15.57 -19.82 -2.05
C TYR A 63 -14.86 -18.86 -3.00
N VAL A 64 -13.53 -18.73 -2.87
CA VAL A 64 -12.72 -17.86 -3.73
C VAL A 64 -12.75 -18.35 -5.18
N GLN A 65 -12.65 -19.67 -5.40
CA GLN A 65 -12.75 -20.26 -6.74
C GLN A 65 -14.10 -19.94 -7.39
N MET A 66 -15.21 -20.20 -6.71
CA MET A 66 -16.55 -19.92 -7.23
C MET A 66 -16.75 -18.43 -7.53
N ALA A 67 -16.23 -17.55 -6.69
CA ALA A 67 -16.32 -16.11 -6.93
C ALA A 67 -15.46 -15.68 -8.12
N THR A 68 -14.30 -16.30 -8.32
CA THR A 68 -13.42 -16.06 -9.48
C THR A 68 -14.06 -16.58 -10.77
N GLU A 69 -14.59 -17.81 -10.77
CA GLU A 69 -15.37 -18.42 -11.87
C GLU A 69 -16.59 -17.55 -12.24
N ALA A 70 -17.24 -16.94 -11.23
CA ALA A 70 -18.35 -16.01 -11.42
C ALA A 70 -17.93 -14.58 -11.83
N CYS A 71 -16.65 -14.36 -12.17
CA CYS A 71 -16.08 -13.08 -12.58
C CYS A 71 -16.29 -11.95 -11.55
N VAL A 72 -16.33 -12.27 -10.25
CA VAL A 72 -16.38 -11.27 -9.18
C VAL A 72 -14.98 -10.63 -9.04
N PRO A 73 -14.83 -9.31 -9.16
CA PRO A 73 -13.53 -8.65 -9.03
C PRO A 73 -13.03 -8.67 -7.58
N HIS A 74 -11.83 -9.22 -7.39
CA HIS A 74 -11.19 -9.36 -6.07
C HIS A 74 -10.07 -8.35 -5.88
N ALA A 75 -10.16 -7.54 -4.82
CA ALA A 75 -9.10 -6.68 -4.38
C ALA A 75 -8.33 -7.34 -3.22
N ILE A 76 -7.09 -7.74 -3.50
CA ILE A 76 -6.19 -8.41 -2.55
C ILE A 76 -4.96 -7.55 -2.23
N PHE A 77 -4.56 -7.56 -0.96
CA PHE A 77 -3.31 -6.96 -0.51
C PHE A 77 -2.21 -8.00 -0.60
N ALA A 78 -1.19 -7.75 -1.41
CA ALA A 78 -0.08 -8.68 -1.63
C ALA A 78 0.54 -9.09 -0.29
N GLU A 79 0.81 -8.13 0.59
CA GLU A 79 1.47 -8.32 1.88
C GLU A 79 0.56 -8.97 2.95
N GLY A 80 -0.75 -8.89 2.77
CA GLY A 80 -1.77 -9.32 3.73
C GLY A 80 -1.81 -8.55 5.06
N ARG A 81 -0.89 -7.62 5.32
CA ARG A 81 -0.83 -6.79 6.53
C ARG A 81 -0.43 -5.36 6.15
N LEU A 82 -0.74 -4.40 7.02
CA LEU A 82 -0.26 -3.02 6.87
C LEU A 82 1.27 -2.97 6.95
N SER A 83 1.89 -2.26 6.02
CA SER A 83 3.32 -1.94 6.05
C SER A 83 3.62 -1.11 7.30
N ARG A 84 4.64 -1.50 8.05
CA ARG A 84 5.06 -0.86 9.31
C ARG A 84 6.31 -0.02 9.17
N ASP A 85 7.07 -0.21 8.10
CA ASP A 85 8.38 0.39 7.87
C ASP A 85 8.50 1.16 6.56
N GLY A 86 7.46 1.23 5.73
CA GLY A 86 7.54 1.95 4.46
C GLY A 86 7.51 1.05 3.24
N MET A 87 8.10 -0.13 3.39
CA MET A 87 8.40 -1.05 2.30
C MET A 87 7.23 -1.99 2.01
N ILE A 88 7.16 -2.46 0.76
CA ILE A 88 6.29 -3.54 0.31
C ILE A 88 6.98 -4.86 0.68
N ARG A 89 6.27 -5.70 1.44
CA ARG A 89 6.76 -7.00 1.90
C ARG A 89 6.51 -8.11 0.89
N GLU A 90 7.11 -9.27 1.16
CA GLU A 90 6.87 -10.50 0.43
C GLU A 90 5.37 -10.85 0.36
N PRO A 91 4.91 -11.35 -0.79
CA PRO A 91 3.50 -11.65 -1.01
C PRO A 91 3.03 -12.84 -0.16
N ARG A 92 1.82 -12.72 0.38
CA ARG A 92 1.08 -13.82 1.00
C ARG A 92 0.38 -14.62 -0.10
N LEU A 93 1.01 -15.73 -0.47
CA LEU A 93 0.61 -16.59 -1.59
C LEU A 93 -0.75 -17.29 -1.43
N GLY A 94 -1.32 -17.37 -0.22
CA GLY A 94 -2.52 -18.16 0.05
C GLY A 94 -3.74 -17.77 -0.81
N MET A 95 -4.08 -16.48 -0.88
CA MET A 95 -5.20 -16.00 -1.70
C MET A 95 -4.91 -16.17 -3.19
N LEU A 96 -3.68 -15.86 -3.62
CA LEU A 96 -3.27 -16.02 -5.02
C LEU A 96 -3.36 -17.48 -5.45
N GLY A 97 -2.96 -18.41 -4.59
CA GLY A 97 -3.13 -19.83 -4.80
C GLY A 97 -4.59 -20.26 -4.91
N TYR A 98 -5.51 -19.66 -4.14
CA TYR A 98 -6.94 -19.97 -4.28
C TYR A 98 -7.56 -19.43 -5.57
N ILE A 99 -7.12 -18.26 -6.03
CA ILE A 99 -7.59 -17.63 -7.28
C ILE A 99 -7.11 -18.41 -8.51
N THR A 100 -5.83 -18.78 -8.52
CA THR A 100 -5.19 -19.43 -9.68
C THR A 100 -5.43 -20.93 -9.74
N LYS A 101 -5.78 -21.57 -8.61
CA LYS A 101 -5.99 -23.00 -8.56
C LYS A 101 -7.15 -23.42 -9.46
N ASN A 102 -6.91 -24.45 -10.27
CA ASN A 102 -7.82 -24.97 -11.29
C ASN A 102 -8.01 -24.05 -12.51
N PHE A 103 -7.19 -23.01 -12.66
CA PHE A 103 -7.19 -22.22 -13.89
C PHE A 103 -6.67 -23.06 -15.06
N ASP A 104 -7.44 -23.07 -16.14
CA ASP A 104 -7.09 -23.71 -17.41
C ASP A 104 -6.91 -22.63 -18.49
N PRO A 105 -5.70 -22.45 -19.04
CA PRO A 105 -5.45 -21.49 -20.12
C PRO A 105 -6.28 -21.75 -21.39
N ALA A 106 -6.71 -23.00 -21.62
CA ALA A 106 -7.60 -23.36 -22.73
C ALA A 106 -9.09 -23.14 -22.37
N GLY A 107 -9.40 -22.76 -21.13
CA GLY A 107 -10.74 -22.57 -20.61
C GLY A 107 -11.45 -21.31 -21.13
N ALA A 108 -12.70 -21.17 -20.70
CA ALA A 108 -13.65 -20.17 -21.19
C ALA A 108 -13.38 -18.73 -20.71
N TYR A 109 -12.55 -18.53 -19.69
CA TYR A 109 -12.26 -17.22 -19.12
C TYR A 109 -10.77 -17.03 -18.86
N ASP A 110 -10.36 -15.77 -18.70
CA ASP A 110 -9.02 -15.39 -18.25
C ASP A 110 -9.11 -14.69 -16.89
N ILE A 111 -7.99 -14.67 -16.17
CA ILE A 111 -7.83 -13.94 -14.92
C ILE A 111 -6.82 -12.82 -15.15
N GLU A 112 -7.32 -11.59 -15.14
CA GLU A 112 -6.51 -10.37 -15.25
C GLU A 112 -6.11 -9.85 -13.87
N PHE A 113 -4.81 -9.85 -13.57
CA PHE A 113 -4.29 -9.23 -12.36
C PHE A 113 -3.90 -7.78 -12.65
N ILE A 114 -4.55 -6.83 -11.99
CA ILE A 114 -4.23 -5.40 -12.12
C ILE A 114 -3.35 -4.98 -10.92
N PRO A 115 -2.06 -4.66 -11.13
CA PRO A 115 -1.20 -4.11 -10.08
C PRO A 115 -1.74 -2.74 -9.65
N VAL A 116 -1.84 -2.51 -8.34
CA VAL A 116 -2.29 -1.22 -7.81
C VAL A 116 -1.39 -0.82 -6.67
N ALA A 117 -0.88 0.40 -6.69
CA ALA A 117 -0.07 0.95 -5.61
C ALA A 117 -0.68 2.24 -5.06
N THR A 118 -0.78 2.33 -3.75
CA THR A 118 -1.18 3.53 -3.02
C THR A 118 0.01 4.16 -2.30
N ASN A 119 0.02 5.49 -2.22
CA ASN A 119 0.92 6.22 -1.35
C ASN A 119 0.25 7.48 -0.76
N PHE A 120 0.79 7.99 0.35
CA PHE A 120 0.18 9.08 1.12
C PHE A 120 1.22 10.06 1.64
N ASP A 121 0.89 11.35 1.60
CA ASP A 121 1.62 12.37 2.38
C ASP A 121 1.42 12.19 3.89
N ARG A 122 0.28 11.60 4.28
CA ARG A 122 -0.05 11.31 5.67
C ARG A 122 -0.92 10.08 5.81
N VAL A 123 -0.46 9.10 6.58
CA VAL A 123 -1.19 7.87 6.86
C VAL A 123 -1.94 8.07 8.17
N MET A 124 -3.22 7.70 8.23
CA MET A 124 -4.03 7.96 9.44
C MET A 124 -3.46 7.25 10.67
N GLU A 125 -2.96 6.03 10.49
CA GLU A 125 -2.44 5.15 11.53
C GLU A 125 -0.91 5.23 11.74
N GLU A 126 -0.24 6.17 11.06
CA GLU A 126 1.24 6.25 10.95
C GLU A 126 1.96 6.08 12.29
N ARG A 127 1.46 6.73 13.35
CA ARG A 127 2.10 6.74 14.68
C ARG A 127 1.95 5.42 15.40
N THR A 128 0.82 4.73 15.22
CA THR A 128 0.58 3.43 15.85
C THR A 128 1.32 2.34 15.08
N LEU A 129 1.39 2.44 13.75
CA LEU A 129 2.12 1.49 12.90
C LEU A 129 3.61 1.46 13.24
N VAL A 130 4.21 2.64 13.39
CA VAL A 130 5.65 2.79 13.66
C VAL A 130 6.00 2.57 15.14
N ALA A 131 5.15 2.99 16.08
CA ALA A 131 5.49 2.92 17.51
C ALA A 131 5.34 1.53 18.14
N ASP A 132 4.48 0.68 17.60
CA ASP A 132 4.20 -0.63 18.20
C ASP A 132 4.15 -1.70 17.10
N PRO A 133 5.23 -2.47 16.88
CA PRO A 133 5.27 -3.57 15.92
C PRO A 133 4.28 -4.70 16.24
N GLU A 134 3.90 -4.85 17.51
CA GLU A 134 3.03 -5.92 18.03
C GLU A 134 1.62 -5.44 18.39
N ALA A 135 1.29 -4.16 18.20
CA ALA A 135 -0.07 -3.64 18.28
C ALA A 135 -0.93 -4.29 17.20
N ASP A 136 -1.38 -5.50 17.50
CA ASP A 136 -2.58 -6.08 16.94
C ASP A 136 -3.70 -5.60 17.86
N PHE A 137 -4.72 -4.92 17.30
CA PHE A 137 -5.90 -4.55 18.08
C PHE A 137 -6.73 -5.79 18.51
N LYS A 138 -6.21 -7.01 18.26
CA LYS A 138 -6.75 -8.28 18.74
C LYS A 138 -7.11 -8.19 20.22
N GLY A 139 -8.38 -8.42 20.51
CA GLY A 139 -8.91 -8.48 21.88
C GLY A 139 -9.27 -7.14 22.52
N ARG A 140 -8.99 -5.97 21.91
CA ARG A 140 -9.47 -4.70 22.45
C ARG A 140 -10.95 -4.50 22.09
N GLY A 141 -11.83 -4.59 23.10
CA GLY A 141 -13.29 -4.55 22.90
C GLY A 141 -13.79 -3.29 22.17
N GLY A 142 -14.95 -3.39 21.50
CA GLY A 142 -15.49 -2.34 20.63
C GLY A 142 -15.62 -0.95 21.27
N ARG A 143 -15.80 -0.87 22.59
CA ARG A 143 -15.83 0.39 23.36
C ARG A 143 -14.48 1.12 23.37
N PHE A 144 -13.36 0.37 23.41
CA PHE A 144 -12.02 0.95 23.34
C PHE A 144 -11.75 1.55 21.97
N VAL A 145 -12.11 0.82 20.91
CA VAL A 145 -11.96 1.26 19.52
C VAL A 145 -12.82 2.49 19.22
N PHE A 146 -14.07 2.50 19.69
CA PHE A 146 -14.95 3.65 19.53
C PHE A 146 -14.43 4.87 20.29
N GLY A 147 -14.03 4.70 21.55
CA GLY A 147 -13.49 5.77 22.38
C GLY A 147 -12.18 6.37 21.83
N SER A 148 -11.28 5.54 21.32
CA SER A 148 -10.03 6.01 20.70
C SER A 148 -10.29 6.77 19.41
N THR A 149 -11.22 6.28 18.58
CA THR A 149 -11.64 6.93 17.32
C THR A 149 -12.31 8.28 17.60
N ALA A 150 -13.28 8.34 18.52
CA ALA A 150 -13.97 9.58 18.89
C ALA A 150 -12.98 10.63 19.43
N ARG A 151 -12.03 10.20 20.29
CA ARG A 151 -10.98 11.07 20.81
C ARG A 151 -10.04 11.58 19.70
N PHE A 152 -9.71 10.72 18.73
CA PHE A 152 -8.93 11.11 17.57
C PHE A 152 -9.65 12.18 16.73
N LEU A 153 -10.93 11.96 16.41
CA LEU A 153 -11.76 12.90 15.67
C LEU A 153 -11.92 14.23 16.42
N ALA A 154 -12.18 14.20 17.73
CA ALA A 154 -12.29 15.39 18.56
C ALA A 154 -10.97 16.19 18.59
N ARG A 155 -9.82 15.52 18.74
CA ARG A 155 -8.50 16.16 18.68
C ARG A 155 -8.24 16.77 17.31
N MET A 156 -8.65 16.12 16.22
CA MET A 156 -8.52 16.67 14.87
C MET A 156 -9.40 17.91 14.68
N ALA A 157 -10.67 17.85 15.09
CA ALA A 157 -11.58 18.98 15.05
C ALA A 157 -11.04 20.17 15.86
N TRP A 158 -10.55 19.92 17.07
CA TRP A 158 -9.92 20.93 17.92
C TRP A 158 -8.68 21.55 17.26
N ARG A 159 -7.79 20.74 16.69
CA ARG A 159 -6.63 21.25 15.95
C ARG A 159 -7.02 22.06 14.71
N LYS A 160 -8.10 21.68 14.03
CA LYS A 160 -8.64 22.40 12.87
C LYS A 160 -9.16 23.78 13.30
N LEU A 161 -9.93 23.84 14.39
CA LEU A 161 -10.41 25.10 14.97
C LEU A 161 -9.27 26.02 15.41
N GLN A 162 -8.17 25.46 15.92
CA GLN A 162 -6.97 26.21 16.29
C GLN A 162 -6.08 26.61 15.10
N GLY A 163 -6.44 26.28 13.85
CA GLY A 163 -5.58 26.49 12.67
C GLY A 163 -4.29 25.66 12.65
N ARG A 164 -4.17 24.68 13.57
CA ARG A 164 -2.99 23.81 13.77
C ARG A 164 -3.09 22.48 13.01
N PHE A 165 -4.16 22.28 12.24
CA PHE A 165 -4.33 21.08 11.44
C PHE A 165 -3.54 21.18 10.14
N ALA A 166 -2.50 20.37 10.00
CA ALA A 166 -1.62 20.35 8.82
C ALA A 166 -2.24 19.69 7.58
N GLY A 167 -3.49 19.22 7.65
CA GLY A 167 -4.10 18.41 6.59
C GLY A 167 -3.62 16.95 6.60
N PHE A 168 -4.12 16.19 5.62
CA PHE A 168 -3.62 14.85 5.27
C PHE A 168 -2.73 14.87 4.02
N GLY A 169 -2.61 16.01 3.34
CA GLY A 169 -1.87 16.13 2.09
C GLY A 169 -2.56 15.34 0.98
N VAL A 170 -1.77 14.82 0.04
CA VAL A 170 -2.22 14.05 -1.10
C VAL A 170 -2.24 12.55 -0.77
N ALA A 171 -3.29 11.89 -1.24
CA ALA A 171 -3.37 10.43 -1.34
C ALA A 171 -3.48 10.08 -2.82
N CYS A 172 -2.66 9.14 -3.28
CA CYS A 172 -2.61 8.76 -4.69
C CYS A 172 -2.69 7.23 -4.80
N ALA A 173 -3.37 6.76 -5.84
CA ALA A 173 -3.36 5.36 -6.25
C ALA A 173 -3.11 5.29 -7.75
N ASN A 174 -2.16 4.47 -8.16
CA ASN A 174 -1.90 4.15 -9.55
C ASN A 174 -2.31 2.72 -9.87
N PHE A 175 -2.81 2.51 -11.08
CA PHE A 175 -3.13 1.21 -11.65
C PHE A 175 -2.08 0.91 -12.71
N GLY A 176 -1.41 -0.23 -12.60
CA GLY A 176 -0.42 -0.70 -13.55
C GLY A 176 -1.03 -1.51 -14.69
N GLU A 177 -0.16 -1.94 -15.59
CA GLU A 177 -0.55 -2.79 -16.72
C GLU A 177 -1.09 -4.14 -16.21
N PRO A 178 -2.26 -4.58 -16.71
CA PRO A 178 -2.81 -5.89 -16.38
C PRO A 178 -1.84 -7.02 -16.75
N VAL A 179 -1.89 -8.09 -15.96
CA VAL A 179 -1.21 -9.35 -16.25
C VAL A 179 -2.27 -10.41 -16.52
N SER A 180 -2.37 -10.84 -17.78
CA SER A 180 -3.17 -12.00 -18.17
C SER A 180 -2.53 -13.27 -17.59
N LEU A 181 -3.30 -14.02 -16.79
CA LEU A 181 -2.84 -15.31 -16.30
C LEU A 181 -2.70 -16.33 -17.43
N ARG A 182 -3.54 -16.25 -18.46
CA ARG A 182 -3.46 -17.09 -19.66
C ARG A 182 -2.14 -16.89 -20.39
N GLU A 183 -1.77 -15.65 -20.68
CA GLU A 183 -0.52 -15.33 -21.37
C GLU A 183 0.68 -15.74 -20.50
N TRP A 184 0.68 -15.32 -19.23
CA TRP A 184 1.74 -15.63 -18.27
C TRP A 184 1.98 -17.14 -18.12
N ALA A 185 0.90 -17.92 -18.06
CA ALA A 185 0.96 -19.39 -17.98
C ALA A 185 1.39 -20.02 -19.30
N GLY A 186 0.91 -19.49 -20.43
CA GLY A 186 1.24 -19.95 -21.77
C GLY A 186 2.74 -19.84 -22.09
N GLU A 187 3.36 -18.71 -21.75
CA GLU A 187 4.81 -18.49 -21.87
C GLU A 187 5.65 -19.52 -21.09
N ARG A 188 5.08 -20.07 -20.02
CA ARG A 188 5.74 -21.03 -19.12
C ARG A 188 5.31 -22.47 -19.36
N GLY A 189 4.37 -22.72 -20.28
CA GLY A 189 3.79 -24.04 -20.51
C GLY A 189 3.07 -24.59 -19.28
N LEU A 190 2.45 -23.73 -18.45
CA LEU A 190 1.79 -24.12 -17.21
C LEU A 190 0.28 -24.27 -17.41
N ASN A 191 -0.30 -25.35 -16.90
CA ASN A 191 -1.74 -25.50 -16.71
C ASN A 191 -2.04 -25.70 -15.22
N PHE A 192 -2.54 -24.65 -14.56
CA PHE A 192 -2.79 -24.65 -13.10
C PHE A 192 -3.83 -25.70 -12.66
N SER A 193 -4.67 -26.20 -13.58
CA SER A 193 -5.62 -27.28 -13.31
C SER A 193 -4.98 -28.66 -13.22
N GLU A 194 -3.79 -28.83 -13.77
CA GLU A 194 -3.06 -30.10 -13.83
C GLU A 194 -1.83 -30.14 -12.90
N LEU A 195 -1.45 -28.99 -12.32
CA LEU A 195 -0.29 -28.91 -11.44
C LEU A 195 -0.48 -29.70 -10.14
N ASP A 196 0.54 -30.47 -9.77
CA ASP A 196 0.65 -31.00 -8.42
C ASP A 196 0.82 -29.86 -7.39
N ARG A 197 0.72 -30.21 -6.10
CA ARG A 197 0.80 -29.21 -5.03
C ARG A 197 2.14 -28.46 -4.98
N LYS A 198 3.24 -29.11 -5.33
CA LYS A 198 4.59 -28.53 -5.24
C LYS A 198 4.81 -27.54 -6.40
N SER A 199 4.47 -27.96 -7.61
CA SER A 199 4.54 -27.14 -8.81
C SER A 199 3.56 -25.97 -8.76
N LEU A 200 2.35 -26.17 -8.21
CA LEU A 200 1.41 -25.09 -7.96
C LEU A 200 2.01 -24.04 -7.01
N PHE A 201 2.64 -24.47 -5.91
CA PHE A 201 3.26 -23.53 -4.97
C PHE A 201 4.36 -22.70 -5.63
N ALA A 202 5.24 -23.35 -6.41
CA ALA A 202 6.32 -22.67 -7.13
C ALA A 202 5.79 -21.67 -8.16
N ALA A 203 4.79 -22.05 -8.96
CA ALA A 203 4.17 -21.16 -9.94
C ALA A 203 3.49 -19.94 -9.28
N VAL A 204 2.79 -20.16 -8.17
CA VAL A 204 2.15 -19.08 -7.40
C VAL A 204 3.18 -18.17 -6.74
N GLU A 205 4.30 -18.71 -6.27
CA GLU A 205 5.42 -17.94 -5.71
C GLU A 205 6.05 -17.03 -6.77
N GLU A 206 6.31 -17.57 -7.96
CA GLU A 206 6.83 -16.79 -9.09
C GLU A 206 5.86 -15.68 -9.51
N LEU A 207 4.58 -16.02 -9.73
CA LEU A 207 3.54 -15.05 -10.07
C LEU A 207 3.41 -13.98 -8.97
N GLY A 208 3.45 -14.38 -7.69
CA GLY A 208 3.39 -13.47 -6.57
C GLY A 208 4.56 -12.48 -6.55
N GLY A 209 5.78 -12.97 -6.84
CA GLY A 209 6.97 -12.13 -6.97
C GLY A 209 6.84 -11.12 -8.12
N GLU A 210 6.36 -11.57 -9.28
CA GLU A 210 6.15 -10.72 -10.45
C GLU A 210 5.10 -9.63 -10.20
N LEU A 211 3.95 -9.99 -9.66
CA LEU A 211 2.91 -9.02 -9.28
C LEU A 211 3.41 -8.03 -8.23
N THR A 212 4.28 -8.46 -7.31
CA THR A 212 4.87 -7.57 -6.31
C THR A 212 5.80 -6.56 -6.97
N ARG A 213 6.68 -6.97 -7.90
CA ARG A 213 7.52 -6.06 -8.69
C ARG A 213 6.68 -5.04 -9.46
N ARG A 214 5.64 -5.50 -10.17
CA ARG A 214 4.73 -4.61 -10.90
C ARG A 214 3.95 -3.64 -10.00
N ILE A 215 3.65 -4.02 -8.75
CA ILE A 215 3.09 -3.09 -7.76
C ILE A 215 4.15 -2.05 -7.37
N VAL A 216 5.41 -2.45 -7.16
CA VAL A 216 6.50 -1.51 -6.85
C VAL A 216 6.68 -0.50 -7.99
N ASP A 217 6.70 -0.95 -9.24
CA ASP A 217 6.85 -0.10 -10.44
C ASP A 217 5.88 1.10 -10.45
N VAL A 218 4.65 0.90 -9.97
CA VAL A 218 3.61 1.92 -10.03
C VAL A 218 3.43 2.73 -8.75
N VAL A 219 4.32 2.58 -7.75
CA VAL A 219 4.25 3.38 -6.51
C VAL A 219 4.38 4.88 -6.83
N PRO A 220 3.38 5.71 -6.48
CA PRO A 220 3.46 7.14 -6.74
C PRO A 220 4.43 7.85 -5.79
N VAL A 221 5.30 8.69 -6.34
CA VAL A 221 6.17 9.59 -5.60
C VAL A 221 5.38 10.83 -5.18
N LEU A 222 5.35 11.08 -3.87
CA LEU A 222 4.63 12.20 -3.25
C LEU A 222 5.60 13.14 -2.52
N ALA A 223 5.17 14.37 -2.25
CA ALA A 223 6.04 15.42 -1.72
C ALA A 223 6.55 15.12 -0.30
N VAL A 224 5.73 14.56 0.59
CA VAL A 224 6.19 14.23 1.96
C VAL A 224 7.16 13.04 1.96
N PRO A 225 6.90 11.90 1.29
CA PRO A 225 7.91 10.86 1.08
C PRO A 225 9.21 11.39 0.50
N LEU A 226 9.13 12.23 -0.54
CA LEU A 226 10.30 12.85 -1.19
C LEU A 226 11.14 13.68 -0.22
N VAL A 227 10.52 14.62 0.50
CA VAL A 227 11.24 15.45 1.48
C VAL A 227 11.77 14.61 2.64
N SER A 228 11.05 13.56 3.03
CA SER A 228 11.52 12.63 4.07
C SER A 228 12.76 11.87 3.62
N THR A 229 12.82 11.41 2.37
CA THR A 229 14.01 10.77 1.77
C THR A 229 15.21 11.71 1.80
N VAL A 230 15.07 12.93 1.27
CA VAL A 230 16.15 13.94 1.25
C VAL A 230 16.70 14.25 2.65
N LEU A 231 15.83 14.32 3.66
CA LEU A 231 16.23 14.62 5.03
C LEU A 231 16.82 13.42 5.79
N ILE A 232 16.41 12.19 5.45
CA ILE A 232 16.95 10.97 6.03
C ILE A 232 18.34 10.65 5.47
N GLU A 233 18.57 10.93 4.19
CA GLU A 233 19.84 10.72 3.49
C GLU A 233 20.88 11.83 3.74
N ALA A 234 20.49 12.92 4.39
CA ALA A 234 21.40 14.02 4.69
C ALA A 234 22.25 13.75 5.95
N ASP A 235 23.54 14.08 5.89
CA ASP A 235 24.47 14.00 7.03
C ASP A 235 24.30 15.13 8.07
N GLY A 236 23.33 16.03 7.89
CA GLY A 236 23.08 17.16 8.78
C GLY A 236 21.88 18.02 8.39
N PRO A 237 21.63 19.12 9.14
CA PRO A 237 20.54 20.06 8.83
C PRO A 237 20.68 20.66 7.42
N LEU A 238 19.55 20.78 6.71
CA LEU A 238 19.49 21.35 5.37
C LEU A 238 18.63 22.61 5.33
N GLY A 239 19.14 23.68 4.73
CA GLY A 239 18.34 24.87 4.41
C GLY A 239 17.23 24.58 3.40
N ALA A 240 16.19 25.40 3.38
CA ALA A 240 15.01 25.20 2.51
C ALA A 240 15.38 25.07 1.02
N GLU A 241 16.27 25.93 0.51
CA GLU A 241 16.74 25.87 -0.87
C GLU A 241 17.55 24.61 -1.19
N ALA A 242 18.32 24.08 -0.22
CA ALA A 242 19.06 22.85 -0.39
C ALA A 242 18.11 21.64 -0.44
N ILE A 243 17.08 21.60 0.42
CA ILE A 243 16.04 20.57 0.38
C ILE A 243 15.33 20.59 -0.98
N LYS A 244 14.91 21.77 -1.42
CA LYS A 244 14.22 21.97 -2.69
C LYS A 244 15.06 21.50 -3.88
N ARG A 245 16.32 21.91 -3.95
CA ARG A 245 17.24 21.48 -5.02
C ARG A 245 17.42 19.95 -5.04
N ARG A 246 17.77 19.35 -3.90
CA ARG A 246 17.96 17.88 -3.80
C ARG A 246 16.70 17.10 -4.12
N ALA A 247 15.53 17.60 -3.70
CA ALA A 247 14.25 16.98 -4.00
C ALA A 247 13.91 17.03 -5.49
N LEU A 248 14.21 18.14 -6.17
CA LEU A 248 14.02 18.26 -7.62
C LEU A 248 15.00 17.35 -8.39
N GLU A 249 16.27 17.31 -7.98
CA GLU A 249 17.28 16.38 -8.54
C GLU A 249 16.81 14.93 -8.40
N TRP A 250 16.35 14.53 -7.21
CA TRP A 250 15.81 13.19 -6.98
C TRP A 250 14.59 12.89 -7.86
N LEU A 251 13.68 13.87 -8.06
CA LEU A 251 12.51 13.71 -8.92
C LEU A 251 12.90 13.53 -10.39
N ASP A 252 13.92 14.24 -10.86
CA ASP A 252 14.38 14.15 -12.24
C ASP A 252 15.06 12.79 -12.48
N GLU A 253 15.88 12.31 -11.54
CA GLU A 253 16.44 10.95 -11.54
C GLU A 253 15.34 9.88 -11.58
N ALA A 254 14.37 9.97 -10.66
CA ALA A 254 13.26 9.01 -10.60
C ALA A 254 12.40 9.04 -11.87
N ARG A 255 12.17 10.23 -12.45
CA ARG A 255 11.42 10.37 -13.70
C ARG A 255 12.17 9.75 -14.88
N ALA A 256 13.49 9.90 -14.95
CA ALA A 256 14.32 9.26 -15.97
C ALA A 256 14.27 7.72 -15.88
N LEU A 257 14.07 7.20 -14.66
CA LEU A 257 13.86 5.77 -14.39
C LEU A 257 12.42 5.28 -14.64
N GLY A 258 11.49 6.16 -15.03
CA GLY A 258 10.09 5.81 -15.31
C GLY A 258 9.16 5.88 -14.10
N ALA A 259 9.57 6.47 -12.97
CA ALA A 259 8.73 6.59 -11.79
C ALA A 259 7.48 7.46 -12.02
N HIS A 260 6.36 7.06 -11.40
CA HIS A 260 5.14 7.85 -11.41
C HIS A 260 5.20 8.99 -10.39
N ILE A 261 5.22 10.24 -10.86
CA ILE A 261 5.30 11.43 -10.00
C ILE A 261 3.89 11.99 -9.73
N ALA A 262 3.49 12.03 -8.47
CA ALA A 262 2.20 12.54 -8.01
C ALA A 262 2.32 13.95 -7.38
N LEU A 263 3.20 14.78 -7.94
CA LEU A 263 3.29 16.22 -7.66
C LEU A 263 2.65 17.00 -8.83
N ARG A 264 2.19 18.22 -8.57
CA ARG A 264 1.59 19.07 -9.61
C ARG A 264 2.67 19.47 -10.62
N LYS A 265 2.46 19.12 -11.89
CA LYS A 265 3.36 19.48 -13.00
C LYS A 265 3.56 21.00 -13.08
N GLY A 266 4.82 21.45 -13.06
CA GLY A 266 5.18 22.88 -13.02
C GLY A 266 4.97 23.55 -11.66
N GLY A 267 4.58 22.80 -10.64
CA GLY A 267 4.33 23.25 -9.27
C GLY A 267 5.10 22.43 -8.22
N GLU A 268 6.06 21.62 -8.63
CA GLU A 268 6.80 20.67 -7.79
C GLU A 268 7.52 21.38 -6.65
N ALA A 269 8.18 22.51 -6.94
CA ALA A 269 8.82 23.37 -5.95
C ALA A 269 7.86 23.79 -4.82
N ALA A 270 6.67 24.26 -5.19
CA ALA A 270 5.66 24.68 -4.22
C ALA A 270 5.11 23.49 -3.41
N ASP A 271 5.03 22.31 -4.02
CA ASP A 271 4.59 21.08 -3.34
C ASP A 271 5.63 20.63 -2.31
N ILE A 272 6.92 20.71 -2.64
CA ILE A 272 8.05 20.45 -1.75
C ILE A 272 8.05 21.43 -0.56
N GLU A 273 7.89 22.73 -0.81
CA GLU A 273 7.80 23.75 0.25
C GLU A 273 6.63 23.49 1.21
N ARG A 274 5.46 23.08 0.68
CA ARG A 274 4.31 22.69 1.50
C ARG A 274 4.56 21.42 2.29
N ALA A 275 5.29 20.45 1.74
CA ALA A 275 5.67 19.23 2.45
C ALA A 275 6.61 19.53 3.63
N VAL A 276 7.62 20.39 3.45
CA VAL A 276 8.48 20.88 4.56
C VAL A 276 7.63 21.52 5.66
N LEU A 277 6.72 22.43 5.29
CA LEU A 277 5.82 23.06 6.25
C LEU A 277 4.92 22.05 6.97
N ALA A 278 4.40 21.06 6.26
CA ALA A 278 3.56 20.00 6.83
C ALA A 278 4.35 19.15 7.84
N LEU A 279 5.57 18.72 7.50
CA LEU A 279 6.47 17.99 8.38
C LEU A 279 6.81 18.80 9.63
N ARG A 280 7.10 20.10 9.49
CA ARG A 280 7.35 21.01 10.62
C ARG A 280 6.13 21.16 11.53
N LYS A 281 4.94 21.42 10.97
CA LYS A 281 3.68 21.52 11.73
C LYS A 281 3.35 20.24 12.49
N ARG A 282 3.71 19.08 11.91
CA ARG A 282 3.55 17.76 12.54
C ARG A 282 4.67 17.42 13.53
N ARG A 283 5.68 18.29 13.69
CA ARG A 283 6.88 18.13 14.54
C ARG A 283 7.70 16.90 14.18
N LEU A 284 7.72 16.54 12.90
CA LEU A 284 8.53 15.46 12.35
C LEU A 284 9.96 15.94 12.09
N ILE A 285 10.08 17.21 11.71
CA ILE A 285 11.35 17.91 11.51
C ILE A 285 11.38 19.12 12.42
N ALA A 286 12.57 19.61 12.71
CA ALA A 286 12.77 20.80 13.49
C ALA A 286 13.91 21.66 12.93
N GLU A 287 13.84 22.95 13.22
CA GLU A 287 14.84 23.93 12.82
C GLU A 287 16.02 23.83 13.79
N ARG A 288 17.24 23.81 13.24
CA ARG A 288 18.54 23.70 13.91
C ARG A 288 19.48 24.70 13.24
N GLU A 289 20.66 24.89 13.81
CA GLU A 289 21.73 25.64 13.14
C GLU A 289 22.03 24.99 11.79
N GLY A 290 21.93 25.76 10.69
CA GLY A 290 22.10 25.26 9.32
C GLY A 290 20.82 24.83 8.59
N GLY A 291 19.66 24.74 9.25
CA GLY A 291 18.37 24.51 8.59
C GLY A 291 17.47 23.48 9.27
N PHE A 292 16.77 22.66 8.49
CA PHE A 292 15.86 21.63 9.00
C PHE A 292 16.55 20.27 9.09
N ALA A 293 16.29 19.56 10.19
CA ALA A 293 16.72 18.19 10.40
C ALA A 293 15.56 17.32 10.93
N PRO A 294 15.60 15.99 10.74
CA PRO A 294 14.71 15.07 11.43
C PRO A 294 14.72 15.30 12.94
N GLU A 295 13.54 15.28 13.57
CA GLU A 295 13.45 15.23 15.03
C GLU A 295 13.76 13.81 15.49
N GLU A 296 14.70 13.64 16.44
CA GLU A 296 15.27 12.33 16.78
C GLU A 296 14.20 11.29 17.13
N ARG A 297 13.23 11.68 17.97
CA ARG A 297 12.10 10.82 18.37
C ARG A 297 11.12 10.50 17.23
N GLN A 298 11.18 11.23 16.13
CA GLN A 298 10.30 11.05 14.97
C GLN A 298 11.04 10.47 13.76
N ARG A 299 12.37 10.26 13.85
CA ARG A 299 13.18 9.70 12.78
C ARG A 299 12.62 8.38 12.23
N PRO A 300 12.11 7.43 13.04
CA PRO A 300 11.47 6.22 12.52
C PRO A 300 10.25 6.49 11.62
N LEU A 301 9.47 7.53 11.94
CA LEU A 301 8.30 7.90 11.14
C LEU A 301 8.70 8.60 9.83
N LEU A 302 9.79 9.39 9.82
CA LEU A 302 10.34 9.91 8.55
C LEU A 302 10.89 8.77 7.69
N ALA A 303 11.62 7.83 8.29
CA ALA A 303 12.14 6.66 7.59
C ALA A 303 11.00 5.83 6.96
N TYR A 304 9.87 5.67 7.65
CA TYR A 304 8.67 5.05 7.11
C TYR A 304 8.14 5.71 5.82
N TYR A 305 8.22 7.04 5.73
CA TYR A 305 7.83 7.76 4.51
C TYR A 305 8.90 7.65 3.43
N ALA A 306 10.17 7.81 3.78
CA ALA A 306 11.29 7.72 2.85
C ALA A 306 11.35 6.33 2.18
N ALA A 307 11.26 5.27 2.98
CA ALA A 307 11.32 3.88 2.52
C ALA A 307 10.23 3.53 1.50
N SER A 308 9.11 4.27 1.48
CA SER A 308 8.05 4.05 0.48
C SER A 308 8.50 4.30 -0.95
N ILE A 309 9.44 5.22 -1.17
CA ILE A 309 9.96 5.59 -2.49
C ILE A 309 11.44 5.23 -2.68
N GLN A 310 12.20 4.99 -1.61
CA GLN A 310 13.57 4.46 -1.73
C GLN A 310 13.56 3.06 -2.36
N GLN A 311 12.64 2.18 -1.94
CA GLN A 311 12.48 0.87 -2.56
C GLN A 311 12.15 0.95 -4.06
N LEU A 312 11.38 1.96 -4.46
CA LEU A 312 11.01 2.20 -5.85
C LEU A 312 12.25 2.58 -6.66
N ARG A 313 13.07 3.51 -6.15
CA ARG A 313 14.33 3.91 -6.80
C ARG A 313 15.25 2.70 -7.00
N THR A 314 15.53 1.93 -5.94
CA THR A 314 16.36 0.72 -6.04
C THR A 314 15.79 -0.29 -7.04
N HIS A 315 14.47 -0.47 -7.05
CA HIS A 315 13.81 -1.39 -7.99
C HIS A 315 13.96 -0.95 -9.44
N LEU A 316 13.73 0.32 -9.75
CA LEU A 316 13.84 0.84 -11.11
C LEU A 316 15.29 0.85 -11.61
N GLU A 317 16.27 1.15 -10.75
CA GLU A 317 17.69 1.06 -11.06
C GLU A 317 18.08 -0.39 -11.44
N GLN A 318 17.59 -1.39 -10.70
CA GLN A 318 17.81 -2.80 -11.00
C GLN A 318 17.16 -3.23 -12.32
N LYS A 319 15.94 -2.74 -12.59
CA LYS A 319 15.20 -3.00 -13.83
C LYS A 319 15.94 -2.43 -15.05
N GLN A 320 16.46 -1.21 -14.95
CA GLN A 320 17.23 -0.60 -16.04
C GLN A 320 18.57 -1.30 -16.28
N ALA A 321 19.21 -1.82 -15.23
CA ALA A 321 20.45 -2.59 -15.34
C ALA A 321 20.28 -4.00 -15.91
N ARG A 322 19.05 -4.53 -15.94
CA ARG A 322 18.70 -5.83 -16.52
C ARG A 322 17.53 -5.64 -17.50
N PRO A 323 17.77 -5.05 -18.69
CA PRO A 323 16.74 -5.01 -19.71
C PRO A 323 16.35 -6.45 -20.05
N GLU A 324 15.05 -6.75 -19.93
CA GLU A 324 14.45 -8.02 -20.34
C GLU A 324 14.72 -8.35 -21.81
#